data_AF-A0A821PI12-F1
#
_entry.id   AF-A0A821PI12-F1
#
_cell.length_a   1.000
_cell.length_b   1.000
_cell.length_c   1.000
_cell.angle_alpha   90.00
_cell.angle_beta   90.00
_cell.angle_gamma   90.00
#
_symmetry.space_group_name_H-M   'P 1'
#
loop_
_entity.id
_entity.type
_entity.pdbx_description
1 polymer ?
#
loop_
_entity_poly.entity_id
_entity_poly.type
_entity_poly.pdbx_seq_one_letter_code
_entity_poly.pdbx_strand_id
1 'polypeptide(L)'
;MDIGGYFAPYLAELGNKDSYPRLWKLLGIVEDTENGHQKYHDAKQSLPRNVTHPRIYSVARSQMKMTEDYNVGKSLVRAADTILRQTLDLRLEDHPVVGVIGFGKIGNSIAIHMRQQHIGRVMVYDVNPTIMLRAVSQDFVICSKEEMLQTASFIFCATGNKALAFNDLLHIGPSINRLIIGSCTSADDELDLHDDLKRYENSSDDRGYYSRYTIQRLDGTEVEIVLLCNGNAINFSCRAILGESIRSVQA
;
A
#
# COMPACT_ATOMS: atom_id res chain seq x y z
N MET A 1 -20.33 6.51 9.62
CA MET A 1 -19.54 5.66 8.73
C MET A 1 -18.31 6.46 8.36
N ASP A 2 -17.14 5.84 8.35
CA ASP A 2 -15.88 6.47 7.96
C ASP A 2 -15.13 5.58 6.96
N ILE A 3 -14.26 6.19 6.17
CA ILE A 3 -13.42 5.55 5.16
C ILE A 3 -12.01 6.11 5.37
N GLY A 4 -11.11 5.29 5.93
CA GLY A 4 -9.71 5.68 6.15
C GLY A 4 -9.40 6.18 7.56
N GLY A 5 -10.40 6.20 8.46
CA GLY A 5 -10.24 6.55 9.87
C GLY A 5 -9.91 8.02 10.11
N TYR A 6 -10.35 8.94 9.24
CA TYR A 6 -10.09 10.37 9.38
C TYR A 6 -10.70 10.96 10.64
N PHE A 7 -11.79 10.38 11.15
CA PHE A 7 -12.41 10.84 12.40
C PHE A 7 -11.87 10.13 13.64
N ALA A 8 -10.94 9.17 13.51
CA ALA A 8 -10.36 8.45 14.64
C ALA A 8 -9.68 9.37 15.68
N PRO A 9 -8.93 10.43 15.31
CA PRO A 9 -8.36 11.36 16.28
C PRO A 9 -9.40 12.09 17.13
N TYR A 10 -10.62 12.25 16.62
CA TYR A 10 -11.72 12.96 17.30
C TYR A 10 -12.59 12.03 18.15
N LEU A 11 -12.21 10.77 18.32
CA LEU A 11 -13.03 9.77 19.00
C LEU A 11 -13.41 10.16 20.44
N ALA A 12 -12.52 10.85 21.15
CA ALA A 12 -12.79 11.31 22.52
C ALA A 12 -13.88 12.38 22.55
N GLU A 13 -13.82 13.34 21.63
CA GLU A 13 -14.82 14.39 21.46
C GLU A 13 -16.16 13.79 21.00
N LEU A 14 -16.09 12.85 20.06
CA LEU A 14 -17.27 12.19 19.50
C LEU A 14 -17.95 11.24 20.50
N GLY A 15 -17.21 10.66 21.43
CA GLY A 15 -17.74 9.77 22.46
C GLY A 15 -18.23 10.49 23.70
N ASN A 16 -17.94 11.79 23.85
CA ASN A 16 -18.29 12.55 25.03
C ASN A 16 -19.75 13.02 24.96
N LYS A 17 -20.56 12.56 25.93
CA LYS A 17 -21.99 12.88 26.04
C LYS A 17 -22.23 14.37 26.33
N ASP A 18 -21.26 15.04 26.94
CA ASP A 18 -21.35 16.44 27.32
C ASP A 18 -20.99 17.38 26.16
N SER A 19 -20.28 16.88 25.13
CA SER A 19 -19.93 17.69 23.96
C SER A 19 -21.14 18.05 23.10
N TYR A 20 -22.14 17.15 23.00
CA TYR A 20 -23.32 17.35 22.12
C TYR A 20 -24.65 16.82 22.72
N PRO A 21 -25.05 17.22 23.94
CA PRO A 21 -26.11 16.58 24.71
C PRO A 21 -27.53 16.63 24.10
N ARG A 22 -27.75 17.38 23.01
CA ARG A 22 -29.06 17.54 22.35
C ARG A 22 -29.06 17.34 20.84
N LEU A 23 -27.91 17.06 20.23
CA LEU A 23 -27.80 16.98 18.77
C LEU A 23 -27.73 15.53 18.28
N TRP A 24 -26.91 14.69 18.91
CA TRP A 24 -26.73 13.31 18.48
C TRP A 24 -26.11 12.45 19.58
N LYS A 25 -26.19 11.12 19.40
CA LYS A 25 -25.54 10.12 20.26
C LYS A 25 -24.78 9.13 19.37
N LEU A 26 -23.47 8.99 19.59
CA LEU A 26 -22.68 8.00 18.86
C LEU A 26 -23.06 6.59 19.33
N LEU A 27 -23.69 5.82 18.43
CA LEU A 27 -24.07 4.42 18.71
C LEU A 27 -22.95 3.43 18.35
N GLY A 28 -22.16 3.76 17.35
CA GLY A 28 -21.09 2.93 16.83
C GLY A 28 -20.51 3.51 15.56
N ILE A 29 -19.38 2.94 15.15
CA ILE A 29 -18.61 3.34 13.98
C ILE A 29 -18.59 2.16 13.04
N VAL A 30 -18.92 2.40 11.78
CA VAL A 30 -18.70 1.46 10.69
C VAL A 30 -17.56 2.04 9.88
N GLU A 31 -16.44 1.32 9.84
CA GLU A 31 -15.22 1.73 9.15
C GLU A 31 -14.98 0.80 7.96
N ASP A 32 -14.77 1.42 6.79
CA ASP A 32 -14.70 0.71 5.52
C ASP A 32 -13.32 0.07 5.23
N THR A 33 -12.24 0.69 5.70
CA THR A 33 -10.87 0.33 5.34
C THR A 33 -10.12 -0.36 6.49
N GLU A 34 -9.13 -1.19 6.19
CA GLU A 34 -8.31 -1.83 7.23
C GLU A 34 -7.45 -0.79 7.97
N ASN A 35 -6.84 0.17 7.27
CA ASN A 35 -6.07 1.25 7.88
C ASN A 35 -6.93 2.10 8.83
N GLY A 36 -8.13 2.49 8.40
CA GLY A 36 -9.04 3.24 9.26
C GLY A 36 -9.47 2.43 10.48
N HIS A 37 -9.68 1.12 10.31
CA HIS A 37 -10.08 0.25 11.41
C HIS A 37 -8.97 0.16 12.46
N GLN A 38 -7.71 0.07 12.04
CA GLN A 38 -6.55 0.14 12.93
C GLN A 38 -6.47 1.49 13.65
N LYS A 39 -6.58 2.61 12.93
CA LYS A 39 -6.58 3.97 13.52
C LYS A 39 -7.64 4.11 14.62
N TYR A 40 -8.84 3.59 14.41
CA TYR A 40 -9.89 3.58 15.44
C TYR A 40 -9.59 2.66 16.61
N HIS A 41 -8.97 1.50 16.38
CA HIS A 41 -8.54 0.60 17.45
C HIS A 41 -7.47 1.25 18.33
N ASP A 42 -6.51 1.96 17.73
CA ASP A 42 -5.47 2.68 18.45
C ASP A 42 -6.04 3.86 19.22
N ALA A 43 -6.86 4.69 18.57
CA ALA A 43 -7.54 5.82 19.22
C ALA A 43 -8.40 5.35 20.41
N LYS A 44 -9.06 4.18 20.28
CA LYS A 44 -9.88 3.60 21.36
C LYS A 44 -9.05 3.18 22.58
N GLN A 45 -7.80 2.76 22.40
CA GLN A 45 -6.90 2.42 23.52
C GLN A 45 -6.51 3.66 24.33
N SER A 46 -6.38 4.81 23.66
CA SER A 46 -6.05 6.09 24.28
C SER A 46 -7.25 6.85 24.85
N LEU A 47 -8.47 6.29 24.79
CA LEU A 47 -9.66 6.98 25.28
C LEU A 47 -9.69 7.12 26.81
N PRO A 48 -10.08 8.30 27.34
CA PRO A 48 -10.34 8.48 28.76
C PRO A 48 -11.46 7.56 29.27
N ARG A 49 -11.33 7.06 30.52
CA ARG A 49 -12.31 6.14 31.13
C ARG A 49 -13.73 6.72 31.27
N ASN A 50 -13.86 8.04 31.29
CA ASN A 50 -15.15 8.74 31.38
C ASN A 50 -15.85 8.89 30.03
N VAL A 51 -15.21 8.51 28.92
CA VAL A 51 -15.79 8.54 27.57
C VAL A 51 -16.43 7.19 27.27
N THR A 52 -17.60 7.23 26.62
CA THR A 52 -18.25 5.98 26.18
C THR A 52 -17.47 5.40 25.01
N HIS A 53 -16.89 4.21 25.18
CA HIS A 53 -16.19 3.52 24.10
C HIS A 53 -17.18 3.03 23.03
N PRO A 54 -17.13 3.53 21.79
CA PRO A 54 -18.02 3.07 20.75
C PRO A 54 -17.67 1.64 20.30
N ARG A 55 -18.68 0.96 19.77
CA ARG A 55 -18.47 -0.27 18.99
C ARG A 55 -17.92 0.13 17.63
N ILE A 56 -16.89 -0.59 17.18
CA ILE A 56 -16.28 -0.39 15.86
C ILE A 56 -16.58 -1.66 15.06
N TYR A 57 -17.32 -1.50 13.97
CA TYR A 57 -17.63 -2.53 13.00
C TYR A 57 -16.74 -2.33 11.78
N SER A 58 -16.06 -3.38 11.35
CA SER A 58 -15.16 -3.33 10.20
C SER A 58 -15.84 -3.94 8.98
N VAL A 59 -16.03 -3.13 7.94
CA VAL A 59 -16.42 -3.65 6.62
C VAL A 59 -15.20 -4.30 5.95
N ALA A 60 -14.01 -3.71 6.13
CA ALA A 60 -12.72 -4.25 5.69
C ALA A 60 -12.56 -5.73 6.02
N ARG A 61 -12.99 -6.18 7.20
CA ARG A 61 -12.85 -7.57 7.68
C ARG A 61 -14.00 -8.50 7.29
N SER A 62 -15.01 -8.00 6.58
CA SER A 62 -16.10 -8.82 6.03
C SER A 62 -15.62 -9.66 4.85
N GLN A 63 -16.17 -10.86 4.71
CA GLN A 63 -15.96 -11.69 3.51
C GLN A 63 -16.54 -11.02 2.25
N MET A 64 -17.57 -10.18 2.39
CA MET A 64 -18.17 -9.48 1.26
C MET A 64 -17.20 -8.50 0.58
N LYS A 65 -16.15 -8.07 1.28
CA LYS A 65 -15.13 -7.15 0.74
C LYS A 65 -14.10 -7.84 -0.15
N MET A 66 -14.06 -9.19 -0.19
CA MET A 66 -13.09 -9.94 -1.00
C MET A 66 -13.15 -9.60 -2.49
N THR A 67 -14.34 -9.35 -3.04
CA THR A 67 -14.51 -8.96 -4.45
C THR A 67 -13.95 -7.57 -4.72
N GLU A 68 -14.12 -6.64 -3.78
CA GLU A 68 -13.55 -5.29 -3.88
C GLU A 68 -12.02 -5.37 -3.81
N ASP A 69 -11.47 -6.06 -2.81
CA ASP A 69 -10.02 -6.24 -2.62
C ASP A 69 -9.35 -6.85 -3.86
N TYR A 70 -10.01 -7.84 -4.49
CA TYR A 70 -9.54 -8.44 -5.74
C TYR A 70 -9.47 -7.42 -6.89
N ASN A 71 -10.51 -6.60 -7.03
CA ASN A 71 -10.56 -5.56 -8.07
C ASN A 71 -9.58 -4.42 -7.80
N VAL A 72 -9.28 -4.10 -6.54
CA VAL A 72 -8.23 -3.14 -6.17
C VAL A 72 -6.87 -3.67 -6.62
N GLY A 73 -6.54 -4.93 -6.35
CA GLY A 73 -5.30 -5.56 -6.85
C GLY A 73 -5.16 -5.49 -8.38
N LYS A 74 -6.26 -5.76 -9.10
CA LYS A 74 -6.33 -5.60 -10.57
C LYS A 74 -6.06 -4.18 -11.04
N SER A 75 -6.66 -3.21 -10.35
CA SER A 75 -6.56 -1.79 -10.66
C SER A 75 -5.12 -1.31 -10.48
N LEU A 76 -4.46 -1.71 -9.38
CA LEU A 76 -3.06 -1.39 -9.08
C LEU A 76 -2.11 -1.87 -10.18
N VAL A 77 -2.20 -3.14 -10.59
CA VAL A 77 -1.35 -3.70 -11.66
C VAL A 77 -1.56 -2.94 -12.98
N ARG A 78 -2.81 -2.64 -13.34
CA ARG A 78 -3.12 -1.90 -14.57
C ARG A 78 -2.67 -0.44 -14.51
N ALA A 79 -2.83 0.21 -13.37
CA ALA A 79 -2.40 1.59 -13.16
C ALA A 79 -0.87 1.68 -13.27
N ALA A 80 -0.13 0.76 -12.64
CA ALA A 80 1.32 0.66 -12.77
C ALA A 80 1.73 0.53 -14.24
N ASP A 81 1.20 -0.46 -14.98
CA ASP A 81 1.56 -0.67 -16.39
C ASP A 81 1.21 0.55 -17.27
N THR A 82 0.07 1.20 -17.00
CA THR A 82 -0.34 2.41 -17.72
C THR A 82 0.64 3.56 -17.48
N ILE A 83 1.02 3.81 -16.23
CA ILE A 83 1.97 4.86 -15.87
C ILE A 83 3.34 4.57 -16.51
N LEU A 84 3.84 3.33 -16.42
CA LEU A 84 5.11 2.94 -17.03
C LEU A 84 5.14 3.25 -18.53
N ARG A 85 4.09 2.85 -19.26
CA ARG A 85 4.00 3.07 -20.72
C ARG A 85 3.87 4.53 -21.09
N GLN A 86 3.10 5.30 -20.33
CA GLN A 86 2.83 6.71 -20.65
C GLN A 86 3.95 7.66 -20.27
N THR A 87 4.79 7.27 -19.30
CA THR A 87 5.73 8.22 -18.66
C THR A 87 7.18 7.78 -18.66
N LEU A 88 7.46 6.47 -18.68
CA LEU A 88 8.82 5.93 -18.61
C LEU A 88 9.23 5.12 -19.84
N ASP A 89 8.32 4.94 -20.82
CA ASP A 89 8.49 4.06 -21.98
C ASP A 89 8.88 2.63 -21.59
N LEU A 90 8.30 2.16 -20.49
CA LEU A 90 8.50 0.81 -19.94
C LEU A 90 7.16 0.08 -19.85
N ARG A 91 7.22 -1.24 -19.69
CA ARG A 91 6.09 -2.13 -19.46
C ARG A 91 6.38 -2.95 -18.22
N LEU A 92 5.33 -3.38 -17.50
CA LEU A 92 5.55 -4.30 -16.38
C LEU A 92 6.25 -5.61 -16.84
N GLU A 93 6.00 -6.03 -18.08
CA GLU A 93 6.64 -7.20 -18.71
C GLU A 93 8.15 -7.05 -18.91
N ASP A 94 8.68 -5.83 -18.93
CA ASP A 94 10.12 -5.56 -19.04
C ASP A 94 10.88 -5.84 -17.73
N HIS A 95 10.15 -6.20 -16.67
CA HIS A 95 10.68 -6.56 -15.36
C HIS A 95 10.61 -8.08 -15.14
N PRO A 96 11.72 -8.83 -15.32
CA PRO A 96 11.71 -10.29 -15.22
C PRO A 96 11.37 -10.81 -13.83
N VAL A 97 11.67 -10.03 -12.79
CA VAL A 97 11.37 -10.32 -11.38
C VAL A 97 10.64 -9.13 -10.80
N VAL A 98 9.48 -9.39 -10.20
CA VAL A 98 8.64 -8.37 -9.56
C VAL A 98 8.39 -8.76 -8.10
N GLY A 99 8.63 -7.84 -7.19
CA GLY A 99 8.43 -8.01 -5.76
C GLY A 99 7.04 -7.53 -5.31
N VAL A 100 6.47 -8.21 -4.32
CA VAL A 100 5.29 -7.75 -3.57
C VAL A 100 5.60 -7.83 -2.08
N ILE A 101 5.71 -6.66 -1.43
CA ILE A 101 5.90 -6.53 0.02
C ILE A 101 4.53 -6.33 0.67
N GLY A 102 4.18 -7.24 1.59
CA GLY A 102 2.84 -7.36 2.15
C GLY A 102 1.99 -8.32 1.32
N PHE A 103 1.67 -9.49 1.87
CA PHE A 103 0.87 -10.52 1.21
C PHE A 103 -0.51 -10.70 1.89
N GLY A 104 -1.06 -9.58 2.36
CA GLY A 104 -2.44 -9.45 2.82
C GLY A 104 -3.46 -9.53 1.66
N LYS A 105 -4.66 -9.00 1.86
CA LYS A 105 -5.76 -9.09 0.86
C LYS A 105 -5.41 -8.44 -0.47
N ILE A 106 -4.84 -7.24 -0.41
CA ILE A 106 -4.44 -6.46 -1.60
C ILE A 106 -3.19 -7.06 -2.25
N GLY A 107 -2.13 -7.30 -1.48
CA GLY A 107 -0.89 -7.90 -2.00
C GLY A 107 -1.08 -9.28 -2.64
N ASN A 108 -1.88 -10.16 -2.02
CA ASN A 108 -2.28 -11.43 -2.61
C ASN A 108 -3.02 -11.24 -3.95
N SER A 109 -3.90 -10.24 -4.02
CA SER A 109 -4.64 -9.93 -5.25
C SER A 109 -3.72 -9.42 -6.37
N ILE A 110 -2.74 -8.57 -6.05
CA ILE A 110 -1.69 -8.13 -6.99
C ILE A 110 -0.92 -9.34 -7.50
N ALA A 111 -0.40 -10.17 -6.60
CA ALA A 111 0.42 -11.33 -6.95
C ALA A 111 -0.35 -12.33 -7.85
N ILE A 112 -1.63 -12.59 -7.54
CA ILE A 112 -2.51 -13.42 -8.38
C ILE A 112 -2.67 -12.83 -9.77
N HIS A 113 -2.93 -11.53 -9.89
CA HIS A 113 -3.14 -10.88 -11.19
C HIS A 113 -1.87 -10.89 -12.04
N MET A 114 -0.72 -10.56 -11.44
CA MET A 114 0.57 -10.61 -12.12
C MET A 114 0.86 -12.01 -12.67
N ARG A 115 0.62 -13.05 -11.85
CA ARG A 115 0.76 -14.44 -12.28
C ARG A 115 -0.20 -14.82 -13.41
N GLN A 116 -1.48 -14.43 -13.32
CA GLN A 116 -2.48 -14.70 -14.37
C GLN A 116 -2.15 -14.03 -15.69
N GLN A 117 -1.48 -12.88 -15.66
CA GLN A 117 -1.04 -12.14 -16.84
C GLN A 117 0.36 -12.55 -17.31
N HIS A 118 1.00 -13.53 -16.66
CA HIS A 118 2.37 -13.97 -16.93
C HIS A 118 3.41 -12.83 -16.87
N ILE A 119 3.19 -11.86 -15.98
CA ILE A 119 4.08 -10.72 -15.80
C ILE A 119 5.17 -11.08 -14.78
N GLY A 120 6.35 -11.41 -15.32
CA GLY A 120 7.55 -11.68 -14.54
C GLY A 120 7.41 -12.85 -13.55
N ARG A 121 8.50 -13.14 -12.86
CA ARG A 121 8.50 -14.02 -11.69
C ARG A 121 8.11 -13.20 -10.47
N VAL A 122 6.96 -13.49 -9.89
CA VAL A 122 6.45 -12.80 -8.69
C VAL A 122 7.11 -13.38 -7.44
N MET A 123 7.86 -12.55 -6.72
CA MET A 123 8.42 -12.84 -5.40
C MET A 123 7.62 -12.10 -4.33
N VAL A 124 7.33 -12.77 -3.22
CA VAL A 124 6.49 -12.21 -2.17
C VAL A 124 7.21 -12.23 -0.82
N TYR A 125 7.02 -11.16 -0.06
CA TYR A 125 7.54 -11.03 1.29
C TYR A 125 6.47 -10.44 2.21
N ASP A 126 6.34 -10.99 3.41
CA ASP A 126 5.50 -10.48 4.48
C ASP A 126 6.21 -10.72 5.82
N VAL A 127 6.06 -9.78 6.74
CA VAL A 127 6.65 -9.89 8.09
C VAL A 127 6.03 -11.03 8.89
N ASN A 128 4.78 -11.42 8.57
CA ASN A 128 4.06 -12.47 9.26
C ASN A 128 4.38 -13.85 8.62
N PRO A 129 5.04 -14.76 9.37
CA PRO A 129 5.40 -16.08 8.84
C PRO A 129 4.19 -16.93 8.45
N THR A 130 3.03 -16.73 9.08
CA THR A 130 1.80 -17.46 8.73
C THR A 130 1.28 -17.04 7.35
N ILE A 131 1.39 -15.76 7.02
CA ILE A 131 1.03 -15.25 5.69
C ILE A 131 2.00 -15.79 4.64
N MET A 132 3.30 -15.87 4.98
CA MET A 132 4.31 -16.46 4.09
C MET A 132 4.04 -17.95 3.82
N LEU A 133 3.68 -18.73 4.83
CA LEU A 133 3.27 -20.13 4.64
C LEU A 133 2.03 -20.25 3.73
N ARG A 134 1.07 -19.34 3.88
CA ARG A 134 -0.09 -19.27 2.98
C ARG A 134 0.33 -18.93 1.54
N ALA A 135 1.31 -18.07 1.34
CA ALA A 135 1.83 -17.78 0.01
C ALA A 135 2.45 -19.02 -0.66
N VAL A 136 3.22 -19.81 0.10
CA VAL A 136 3.77 -21.09 -0.37
C VAL A 136 2.65 -22.06 -0.75
N SER A 137 1.59 -22.16 0.06
CA SER A 137 0.44 -23.03 -0.27
C SER A 137 -0.31 -22.63 -1.54
N GLN A 138 -0.09 -21.40 -2.02
CA GLN A 138 -0.63 -20.87 -3.26
C GLN A 138 0.39 -20.89 -4.39
N ASP A 139 1.52 -21.59 -4.24
CA ASP A 139 2.63 -21.70 -5.21
C ASP A 139 3.29 -20.36 -5.57
N PHE A 140 3.36 -19.41 -4.61
CA PHE A 140 4.17 -18.21 -4.75
C PHE A 140 5.60 -18.43 -4.25
N VAL A 141 6.54 -17.75 -4.89
CA VAL A 141 7.94 -17.73 -4.46
C VAL A 141 8.06 -16.76 -3.29
N ILE A 142 8.25 -17.30 -2.09
CA ILE A 142 8.57 -16.49 -0.92
C ILE A 142 10.07 -16.12 -0.93
N CYS A 143 10.40 -14.95 -0.41
CA CYS A 143 11.78 -14.49 -0.27
C CYS A 143 11.96 -13.66 1.00
N SER A 144 13.20 -13.33 1.37
CA SER A 144 13.44 -12.27 2.35
C SER A 144 13.33 -10.89 1.68
N LYS A 145 13.23 -9.83 2.51
CA LYS A 145 13.22 -8.45 1.99
C LYS A 145 14.54 -8.12 1.28
N GLU A 146 15.65 -8.58 1.84
CA GLU A 146 16.99 -8.41 1.28
C GLU A 146 17.10 -9.12 -0.07
N GLU A 147 16.66 -10.37 -0.18
CA GLU A 147 16.68 -11.13 -1.44
C GLU A 147 15.84 -10.43 -2.52
N MET A 148 14.69 -9.86 -2.15
CA MET A 148 13.87 -9.07 -3.08
C MET A 148 14.62 -7.84 -3.59
N LEU A 149 15.27 -7.09 -2.71
CA LEU A 149 16.06 -5.88 -3.07
C LEU A 149 17.31 -6.22 -3.90
N GLN A 150 17.80 -7.45 -3.84
CA GLN A 150 18.89 -7.92 -4.71
C GLN A 150 18.44 -8.31 -6.12
N THR A 151 17.15 -8.59 -6.33
CA THR A 151 16.68 -9.27 -7.56
C THR A 151 15.57 -8.55 -8.31
N ALA A 152 14.62 -7.91 -7.63
CA ALA A 152 13.46 -7.28 -8.23
C ALA A 152 13.76 -5.84 -8.67
N SER A 153 13.48 -5.51 -9.93
CA SER A 153 13.59 -4.14 -10.45
C SER A 153 12.26 -3.36 -10.37
N PHE A 154 11.17 -4.04 -10.02
CA PHE A 154 9.87 -3.45 -9.71
C PHE A 154 9.34 -4.06 -8.40
N ILE A 155 8.87 -3.23 -7.47
CA ILE A 155 8.30 -3.66 -6.19
C ILE A 155 6.95 -2.98 -5.95
N PHE A 156 5.93 -3.77 -5.64
CA PHE A 156 4.69 -3.28 -5.04
C PHE A 156 4.78 -3.31 -3.52
N CYS A 157 4.37 -2.22 -2.88
CA CYS A 157 4.27 -2.12 -1.41
C CYS A 157 2.78 -2.08 -1.02
N ALA A 158 2.33 -3.07 -0.25
CA ALA A 158 0.93 -3.28 0.13
C ALA A 158 0.77 -3.65 1.62
N THR A 159 1.60 -3.10 2.50
CA THR A 159 1.57 -3.37 3.94
C THR A 159 0.66 -2.40 4.70
N GLY A 160 0.49 -1.17 4.22
CA GLY A 160 -0.10 -0.07 4.98
C GLY A 160 0.68 0.28 6.25
N ASN A 161 1.91 -0.20 6.37
CA ASN A 161 2.74 -0.09 7.56
C ASN A 161 4.24 -0.12 7.18
N LYS A 162 4.70 0.94 6.50
CA LYS A 162 6.13 1.22 6.25
C LYS A 162 6.89 0.02 5.66
N ALA A 163 6.49 -0.42 4.47
CA ALA A 163 7.08 -1.55 3.74
C ALA A 163 8.59 -1.40 3.48
N LEU A 164 9.05 -0.17 3.20
CA LEU A 164 10.44 0.14 2.88
C LEU A 164 10.91 1.38 3.62
N ALA A 165 12.11 1.31 4.17
CA ALA A 165 12.83 2.42 4.80
C ALA A 165 14.04 2.86 3.94
N PHE A 166 14.57 4.05 4.17
CA PHE A 166 15.69 4.57 3.38
C PHE A 166 16.92 3.64 3.40
N ASN A 167 17.21 3.08 4.58
CA ASN A 167 18.31 2.13 4.74
C ASN A 167 18.16 0.88 3.84
N ASP A 168 16.93 0.44 3.57
CA ASP A 168 16.69 -0.71 2.69
C ASP A 168 17.17 -0.42 1.27
N LEU A 169 17.00 0.82 0.78
CA LEU A 169 17.39 1.22 -0.57
C LEU A 169 18.92 1.22 -0.77
N LEU A 170 19.70 1.37 0.32
CA LEU A 170 21.16 1.30 0.26
C LEU A 170 21.66 -0.13 -0.03
N HIS A 171 20.82 -1.13 0.21
CA HIS A 171 21.10 -2.55 0.00
C HIS A 171 20.58 -3.08 -1.35
N ILE A 172 20.20 -2.21 -2.30
CA ILE A 172 19.76 -2.68 -3.62
C ILE A 172 20.92 -3.36 -4.36
N GLY A 173 20.64 -4.48 -5.03
CA GLY A 173 21.65 -5.24 -5.75
C GLY A 173 22.31 -4.46 -6.90
N PRO A 174 23.59 -4.71 -7.20
CA PRO A 174 24.35 -3.98 -8.23
C PRO A 174 23.83 -4.23 -9.65
N SER A 175 23.07 -5.31 -9.87
CA SER A 175 22.43 -5.61 -11.15
C SER A 175 21.20 -4.75 -11.45
N ILE A 176 20.67 -4.03 -10.46
CA ILE A 176 19.43 -3.24 -10.59
C ILE A 176 19.82 -1.77 -10.78
N ASN A 177 19.91 -1.29 -12.01
CA ASN A 177 20.22 0.12 -12.29
C ASN A 177 19.09 1.07 -11.91
N ARG A 178 17.84 0.58 -11.99
CA ARG A 178 16.62 1.33 -11.67
C ARG A 178 15.68 0.43 -10.87
N LEU A 179 15.27 0.89 -9.69
CA LEU A 179 14.21 0.28 -8.91
C LEU A 179 12.95 1.14 -9.02
N ILE A 180 11.85 0.53 -9.47
CA ILE A 180 10.53 1.17 -9.53
C ILE A 180 9.66 0.67 -8.38
N ILE A 181 9.02 1.59 -7.66
CA ILE A 181 8.19 1.29 -6.49
C ILE A 181 6.76 1.80 -6.73
N GLY A 182 5.78 0.92 -6.55
CA GLY A 182 4.36 1.24 -6.58
C GLY A 182 3.68 0.97 -5.24
N SER A 183 3.18 2.00 -4.58
CA SER A 183 2.47 1.89 -3.30
C SER A 183 0.98 1.60 -3.50
N CYS A 184 0.36 0.92 -2.52
CA CYS A 184 -1.07 0.64 -2.48
C CYS A 184 -1.85 1.56 -1.51
N THR A 185 -1.17 2.20 -0.57
CA THR A 185 -1.74 3.21 0.34
C THR A 185 -1.01 4.55 0.17
N SER A 186 -1.37 5.56 0.98
CA SER A 186 -0.62 6.84 1.00
C SER A 186 0.86 6.60 1.30
N ALA A 187 1.71 7.49 0.79
CA ALA A 187 3.16 7.40 1.02
C ALA A 187 3.49 7.39 2.53
N ASP A 188 2.77 8.19 3.32
CA ASP A 188 2.96 8.27 4.78
C ASP A 188 2.57 7.00 5.52
N ASP A 189 1.70 6.15 4.97
CA ASP A 189 1.35 4.87 5.58
C ASP A 189 2.29 3.75 5.05
N GLU A 190 2.68 3.81 3.78
CA GLU A 190 3.37 2.71 3.09
C GLU A 190 4.89 2.80 3.11
N LEU A 191 5.48 4.00 3.11
CA LEU A 191 6.93 4.21 2.89
C LEU A 191 7.53 5.04 4.03
N ASP A 192 8.72 4.64 4.49
CA ASP A 192 9.55 5.40 5.43
C ASP A 192 10.76 6.00 4.69
N LEU A 193 10.45 6.78 3.65
CA LEU A 193 11.43 7.32 2.71
C LEU A 193 11.42 8.85 2.62
N HIS A 194 10.30 9.49 2.99
CA HIS A 194 9.94 10.78 2.40
C HIS A 194 10.93 11.91 2.70
N ASP A 195 11.45 12.01 3.94
CA ASP A 195 12.33 13.13 4.30
C ASP A 195 13.79 12.89 3.97
N ASP A 196 14.23 11.64 3.99
CA ASP A 196 15.60 11.26 3.64
C ASP A 196 15.81 11.28 2.12
N LEU A 197 14.83 10.81 1.35
CA LEU A 197 14.94 10.66 -0.10
C LEU A 197 14.84 11.99 -0.85
N LYS A 198 14.14 13.00 -0.31
CA LYS A 198 13.99 14.35 -0.93
C LYS A 198 15.31 15.01 -1.29
N ARG A 199 16.37 14.75 -0.52
CA ARG A 199 17.72 15.33 -0.75
C ARG A 199 18.37 14.82 -2.04
N TYR A 200 17.86 13.73 -2.59
CA TYR A 200 18.36 13.03 -3.76
C TYR A 200 17.43 13.20 -4.98
N GLU A 201 16.45 14.11 -4.93
CA GLU A 201 15.48 14.32 -6.01
C GLU A 201 16.17 14.88 -7.26
N ASN A 202 16.01 14.17 -8.38
CA ASN A 202 16.50 14.62 -9.67
C ASN A 202 15.41 15.34 -10.45
N SER A 203 14.23 14.72 -10.51
CA SER A 203 13.07 15.24 -11.24
C SER A 203 11.78 14.61 -10.74
N SER A 204 10.70 15.37 -10.83
CA SER A 204 9.33 14.93 -10.65
C SER A 204 8.52 15.29 -11.90
N ASP A 205 7.51 14.48 -12.21
CA ASP A 205 6.56 14.79 -13.29
C ASP A 205 5.52 15.79 -12.76
N ASP A 206 5.31 16.88 -13.49
CA ASP A 206 4.37 17.96 -13.12
C ASP A 206 2.92 17.47 -12.93
N ARG A 207 2.56 16.34 -13.56
CA ARG A 207 1.22 15.73 -13.43
C ARG A 207 1.15 14.77 -12.24
N GLY A 208 2.26 14.55 -11.53
CA GLY A 208 2.36 13.74 -10.34
C GLY A 208 2.39 12.23 -10.62
N TYR A 209 2.77 11.78 -11.82
CA TYR A 209 2.81 10.35 -12.13
C TYR A 209 4.03 9.61 -11.60
N TYR A 210 5.15 10.31 -11.37
CA TYR A 210 6.33 9.73 -10.75
C TYR A 210 7.27 10.81 -10.18
N SER A 211 8.13 10.40 -9.26
CA SER A 211 9.33 11.13 -8.85
C SER A 211 10.57 10.22 -8.96
N ARG A 212 11.71 10.81 -9.36
CA ARG A 212 12.98 10.10 -9.55
C ARG A 212 14.05 10.64 -8.62
N TYR A 213 14.81 9.71 -8.06
CA TYR A 213 15.90 9.99 -7.13
C TYR A 213 17.12 9.17 -7.53
N THR A 214 18.32 9.72 -7.36
CA THR A 214 19.57 8.95 -7.52
C THR A 214 20.26 8.88 -6.19
N ILE A 215 20.44 7.67 -5.67
CA ILE A 215 21.13 7.43 -4.39
C ILE A 215 22.40 6.62 -4.64
N GLN A 216 23.37 6.75 -3.73
CA GLN A 216 24.53 5.87 -3.70
C GLN A 216 24.25 4.66 -2.83
N ARG A 217 24.53 3.47 -3.38
CA ARG A 217 24.52 2.19 -2.67
C ARG A 217 25.70 2.13 -1.69
N LEU A 218 25.69 1.13 -0.80
CA LEU A 218 26.80 0.89 0.13
C LEU A 218 28.12 0.55 -0.56
N ASP A 219 28.08 -0.01 -1.78
CA ASP A 219 29.28 -0.32 -2.57
C ASP A 219 29.82 0.89 -3.35
N GLY A 220 29.22 2.07 -3.19
CA GLY A 220 29.60 3.32 -3.85
C GLY A 220 29.04 3.50 -5.26
N THR A 221 28.28 2.53 -5.78
CA THR A 221 27.63 2.66 -7.10
C THR A 221 26.28 3.35 -6.99
N GLU A 222 25.83 4.00 -8.07
CA GLU A 222 24.55 4.72 -8.10
C GLU A 222 23.38 3.84 -8.55
N VAL A 223 22.20 4.11 -7.99
CA VAL A 223 20.93 3.51 -8.39
C VAL A 223 19.86 4.58 -8.54
N GLU A 224 19.05 4.46 -9.58
CA GLU A 224 17.87 5.29 -9.78
C GLU A 224 16.66 4.67 -9.06
N ILE A 225 16.02 5.43 -8.18
CA ILE A 225 14.77 5.07 -7.52
C ILE A 225 13.64 5.85 -8.16
N VAL A 226 12.61 5.15 -8.62
CA VAL A 226 11.41 5.76 -9.19
C VAL A 226 10.22 5.42 -8.32
N LEU A 227 9.63 6.44 -7.70
CA LEU A 227 8.37 6.28 -6.98
C LEU A 227 7.23 6.63 -7.93
N LEU A 228 6.39 5.63 -8.26
CA LEU A 228 5.16 5.91 -8.98
C LEU A 228 4.23 6.76 -8.10
N CYS A 229 3.53 7.72 -8.71
CA CYS A 229 2.58 8.60 -8.05
C CYS A 229 3.18 9.36 -6.85
N ASN A 230 4.47 9.69 -6.93
CA ASN A 230 5.26 10.29 -5.85
C ASN A 230 5.19 9.49 -4.54
N GLY A 231 5.04 8.16 -4.63
CA GLY A 231 4.95 7.24 -3.50
C GLY A 231 3.53 7.00 -2.98
N ASN A 232 2.51 7.68 -3.52
CA ASN A 232 1.12 7.46 -3.15
C ASN A 232 0.50 6.26 -3.88
N ALA A 233 -0.69 5.88 -3.43
CA ALA A 233 -1.48 4.80 -3.99
C ALA A 233 -1.73 5.01 -5.50
N ILE A 234 -1.13 4.12 -6.31
CA ILE A 234 -1.06 4.26 -7.78
C ILE A 234 -2.43 4.16 -8.47
N ASN A 235 -3.38 3.45 -7.87
CA ASN A 235 -4.71 3.21 -8.44
C ASN A 235 -5.62 4.46 -8.42
N PHE A 236 -5.22 5.54 -7.75
CA PHE A 236 -5.98 6.81 -7.78
C PHE A 236 -5.49 7.79 -8.84
N SER A 237 -4.23 7.68 -9.28
CA SER A 237 -3.62 8.62 -10.23
C SER A 237 -4.05 8.35 -11.67
N CYS A 238 -4.20 7.08 -12.05
CA CYS A 238 -4.99 6.75 -13.22
C CYS A 238 -6.47 6.89 -12.83
N ARG A 239 -7.18 7.89 -13.35
CA ARG A 239 -8.67 8.01 -13.29
C ARG A 239 -9.42 6.75 -13.80
N ALA A 240 -8.70 5.71 -14.19
CA ALA A 240 -9.17 4.48 -14.74
C ALA A 240 -9.29 3.42 -13.64
N ILE A 241 -10.46 2.78 -13.59
CA ILE A 241 -10.81 1.57 -12.83
C ILE A 241 -11.31 1.82 -11.40
N LEU A 242 -12.17 2.83 -11.20
CA LEU A 242 -13.30 2.68 -10.28
C LEU A 242 -14.42 2.01 -11.10
N GLY A 243 -14.30 0.69 -11.31
CA GLY A 243 -15.36 -0.11 -11.91
C GLY A 243 -16.57 -0.25 -10.97
N GLU A 244 -17.68 -0.80 -11.48
CA GLU A 244 -18.94 -1.04 -10.76
C GLU A 244 -18.83 -1.84 -9.44
N SER A 245 -17.63 -2.36 -9.10
CA SER A 245 -17.35 -3.17 -7.91
C SER A 245 -17.54 -2.46 -6.57
N ILE A 246 -17.51 -1.12 -6.52
CA ILE A 246 -17.74 -0.36 -5.27
C ILE A 246 -19.20 -0.51 -4.77
N ARG A 247 -20.16 -0.79 -5.67
CA ARG A 247 -21.58 -0.85 -5.30
C ARG A 247 -21.95 -2.08 -4.46
N SER A 248 -21.12 -3.12 -4.41
CA SER A 248 -21.47 -4.38 -3.73
C SER A 248 -21.32 -4.31 -2.20
N VAL A 249 -20.47 -3.40 -1.70
CA VAL A 249 -20.15 -3.28 -0.28
C VAL A 249 -20.98 -2.18 0.42
N GLN A 250 -21.61 -1.29 -0.36
CA GLN A 250 -22.46 -0.21 0.14
C GLN A 250 -23.94 -0.64 0.38
N ALA A 251 -24.28 -1.90 0.11
CA ALA A 251 -25.65 -2.45 0.19
C ALA A 251 -25.91 -3.19 1.51
#